data_AF-A0A151A9V2-F1
#
_entry.id   AF-A0A151A9V2-F1
#
_cell.length_a   1.000
_cell.length_b   1.000
_cell.length_c   1.000
_cell.angle_alpha   90.00
_cell.angle_beta   90.00
_cell.angle_gamma   90.00
#
_symmetry.space_group_name_H-M   'P 1'
#
loop_
_entity.id
_entity.type
_entity.pdbx_description
1 polymer ?
#
loop_
_entity_poly.entity_id
_entity_poly.type
_entity_poly.pdbx_seq_one_letter_code
_entity_poly.pdbx_strand_id
1 'polypeptide(L)' 'MPQCDECGQHVTADFHRVFADNDGTLYGCPNCLSATAIKNGKATGR' A
#
# COMPACT_ATOMS: atom_id res chain seq x y z
N MET A 1 -12.46 -6.31 -2.31
CA MET A 1 -11.09 -6.37 -2.88
C MET A 1 -10.27 -5.30 -2.17
N PRO A 2 -9.03 -5.57 -1.76
CA PRO A 2 -8.25 -4.57 -1.06
C PRO A 2 -7.92 -3.40 -2.00
N GLN A 3 -7.95 -2.20 -1.46
CA GLN A 3 -7.71 -0.96 -2.17
C GLN A 3 -6.72 -0.14 -1.36
N CYS A 4 -6.04 0.79 -2.03
CA CYS A 4 -5.20 1.74 -1.34
C CYS A 4 -6.03 2.94 -0.90
N ASP A 5 -5.85 3.37 0.34
CA ASP A 5 -6.61 4.46 0.95
C ASP A 5 -6.20 5.84 0.43
N GLU A 6 -4.95 6.01 -0.01
CA GLU A 6 -4.49 7.28 -0.61
C GLU A 6 -5.05 7.49 -2.02
N CYS A 7 -5.13 6.41 -2.80
CA CYS A 7 -5.35 6.49 -4.25
C CYS A 7 -6.68 5.88 -4.72
N GLY A 8 -7.35 5.10 -3.86
CA GLY A 8 -8.55 4.33 -4.17
C GLY A 8 -8.34 3.19 -5.18
N GLN A 9 -7.12 3.00 -5.71
CA GLN A 9 -6.85 1.93 -6.67
C GLN A 9 -6.92 0.57 -6.01
N HIS A 10 -7.34 -0.39 -6.83
CA HIS A 10 -7.37 -1.78 -6.47
C HIS A 10 -5.94 -2.33 -6.32
N VAL A 11 -5.70 -3.06 -5.24
CA VAL A 11 -4.45 -3.79 -5.01
C VAL A 11 -4.73 -5.27 -4.78
N THR A 12 -3.73 -6.12 -5.02
CA THR A 12 -3.89 -7.56 -4.76
C THR A 12 -3.92 -7.82 -3.26
N ALA A 13 -4.61 -8.90 -2.85
CA ALA A 13 -4.70 -9.28 -1.45
C ALA A 13 -3.34 -9.62 -0.85
N ASP A 14 -2.43 -10.21 -1.64
CA ASP A 14 -1.06 -10.48 -1.21
C ASP A 14 -0.26 -9.20 -0.98
N PHE A 15 -0.43 -8.19 -1.84
CA PHE A 15 0.22 -6.91 -1.67
C PHE A 15 -0.28 -6.20 -0.41
N HIS A 16 -1.60 -6.15 -0.22
CA HIS A 16 -2.20 -5.60 0.97
C HIS A 16 -1.72 -6.32 2.24
N ARG A 17 -1.62 -7.65 2.23
CA ARG A 17 -1.14 -8.41 3.39
C ARG A 17 0.31 -8.07 3.77
N VAL A 18 1.17 -7.79 2.81
CA VAL A 18 2.62 -7.55 3.05
C VAL A 18 2.92 -6.08 3.36
N PHE A 19 2.18 -5.16 2.74
CA PHE A 19 2.48 -3.73 2.78
C PHE A 19 1.46 -2.87 3.52
N ALA A 20 0.31 -3.42 3.90
CA ALA A 20 -0.60 -2.67 4.78
C ALA A 20 -0.03 -2.59 6.20
N ASP A 21 -0.39 -1.53 6.90
CA ASP A 21 0.00 -1.34 8.28
C ASP A 21 -0.73 -2.31 9.23
N ASN A 22 -0.40 -2.26 10.52
CA ASN A 22 -1.03 -3.09 11.56
C ASN A 22 -2.56 -2.92 11.62
N ASP A 23 -3.07 -1.73 11.31
CA ASP A 23 -4.51 -1.45 11.19
C ASP A 23 -5.12 -1.95 9.87
N GLY A 24 -4.31 -2.54 8.99
CA GLY A 24 -4.71 -2.99 7.67
C GLY A 24 -4.88 -1.84 6.67
N THR A 25 -4.31 -0.67 6.94
CA THR A 25 -4.39 0.48 6.03
C THR A 25 -3.19 0.51 5.09
N LEU A 26 -3.45 0.65 3.79
CA LEU A 26 -2.41 0.76 2.77
C LEU A 26 -2.39 2.17 2.19
N TYR A 27 -1.40 2.97 2.60
CA TYR A 27 -1.20 4.33 2.12
C TYR A 27 -0.36 4.38 0.82
N GLY A 28 0.26 3.27 0.42
CA GLY A 28 1.09 3.23 -0.78
C GLY A 28 0.75 2.13 -1.76
N CYS A 29 0.12 2.50 -2.88
CA CYS A 29 -0.06 1.61 -4.04
C CYS A 29 1.09 1.78 -5.05
N PRO A 30 1.45 0.75 -5.85
CA PRO A 30 2.44 0.87 -6.94
C PRO A 30 2.01 1.85 -8.04
N ASN A 31 0.76 2.32 -8.00
CA ASN A 31 0.25 3.35 -8.90
C ASN A 31 0.54 4.78 -8.40
N CYS A 32 0.69 4.99 -7.10
CA CYS A 32 0.93 6.32 -6.51
C CYS A 32 2.35 6.49 -5.98
N LEU A 33 2.96 5.37 -5.57
CA LEU A 33 4.34 5.33 -5.14
C LEU A 33 5.16 4.48 -6.11
N SER A 34 6.39 4.90 -6.34
CA SER A 34 7.35 4.05 -7.04
C SER A 34 7.64 2.79 -6.21
N ALA A 35 7.97 1.69 -6.89
CA ALA A 35 8.37 0.44 -6.21
C ALA A 35 9.51 0.66 -5.21
N THR A 36 10.39 1.63 -5.46
CA THR A 36 11.46 2.03 -4.53
C THR A 36 10.90 2.70 -3.27
N ALA A 37 9.94 3.62 -3.39
CA ALA A 37 9.31 4.25 -2.23
C ALA A 37 8.57 3.23 -1.35
N ILE A 38 7.85 2.29 -1.96
CA ILE A 38 7.18 1.18 -1.26
C ILE A 38 8.20 0.33 -0.48
N LYS A 39 9.31 -0.06 -1.13
CA LYS A 39 10.39 -0.82 -0.47
C LYS A 39 11.06 -0.05 0.68
N ASN A 40 11.07 1.28 0.60
CA ASN A 40 11.56 2.15 1.66
C ASN A 40 10.56 2.37 2.80
N GLY A 41 9.45 1.62 2.84
CA GLY A 41 8.46 1.69 3.92
C GLY A 41 7.42 2.81 3.76
N LYS A 42 7.42 3.57 2.66
CA LYS A 42 6.46 4.67 2.43
C LYS A 42 5.01 4.20 2.26
N ALA A 43 4.75 2.89 2.18
CA ALA A 43 3.42 2.33 1.96
C ALA A 43 2.58 2.16 3.23
N THR A 44 3.24 2.09 4.38
CA THR A 44 2.64 2.13 5.71
C THR A 44 2.87 3.53 6.24
N GLY A 45 1.83 4.19 6.74
CA GLY A 45 1.90 5.58 7.18
C GLY A 45 2.70 5.74 8.47
N ARG A 46 4.04 5.67 8.41
CA ARG A 46 4.95 6.30 9.37
C ARG A 46 6.39 6.39 8.84
#